data_AF-A0A942U601-F1
#
_entry.id   AF-A0A942U601-F1
#
_cell.length_a   1.000
_cell.length_b   1.000
_cell.length_c   1.000
_cell.angle_alpha   90.00
_cell.angle_beta   90.00
_cell.angle_gamma   90.00
#
_symmetry.space_group_name_H-M   'P 1'
#
loop_
_entity.id
_entity.type
_entity.pdbx_description
1 polymer ?
#
loop_
_entity_poly.entity_id
_entity_poly.type
_entity_poly.pdbx_seq_one_letter_code
_entity_poly.pdbx_strand_id
1 'polypeptide(L)'
;MKIYYNHLNDAIELFEHRDIIGMGRDFKMIEEDMALTDPDYAGIIDVIYRYGIQMSRTVEPYFNLDEEPLRFTILNALNVIYNGLGGGETFNKEGKSDICIRVKDINIFVAECKVLHRPGSIDEGLEQLLLKYTTTYDDKVALIVFNKNYDSSVAVRHAEERTDKFFKDNKLTFKKFPLEVQDYKYTLRYNTEHPLDKSKTLILTVLVINIQK
;
A
#
# COMPACT_ATOMS: atom_id res chain seq x y z
N MET A 1 -13.70 -21.09 16.15
CA MET A 1 -14.14 -21.84 14.95
C MET A 1 -13.21 -21.45 13.82
N LYS A 2 -12.42 -22.37 13.25
CA LYS A 2 -11.57 -22.06 12.09
C LYS A 2 -12.44 -22.12 10.83
N ILE A 3 -12.51 -21.01 10.08
CA ILE A 3 -13.04 -21.04 8.72
C ILE A 3 -11.86 -21.48 7.83
N TYR A 4 -11.89 -22.72 7.36
CA TYR A 4 -11.04 -23.16 6.26
C TYR A 4 -11.80 -22.87 4.96
N TYR A 5 -11.29 -21.96 4.14
CA TYR A 5 -11.76 -21.78 2.77
C TYR A 5 -11.27 -22.98 1.96
N ASN A 6 -12.17 -23.94 1.70
CA ASN A 6 -11.79 -25.25 1.18
C ASN A 6 -11.64 -25.31 -0.35
N HIS A 7 -12.09 -24.29 -1.09
CA HIS A 7 -12.05 -24.31 -2.54
C HIS A 7 -11.47 -23.01 -3.11
N LEU A 8 -10.44 -23.19 -3.96
CA LEU A 8 -9.89 -22.12 -4.81
C LEU A 8 -10.99 -21.44 -5.61
N ASN A 9 -12.00 -22.22 -6.04
CA ASN A 9 -13.19 -21.82 -6.78
C ASN A 9 -14.02 -20.71 -6.09
N ASP A 10 -14.04 -20.62 -4.75
CA ASP A 10 -14.86 -19.62 -4.04
C ASP A 10 -14.15 -18.25 -4.02
N ALA A 11 -12.81 -18.26 -3.87
CA ALA A 11 -11.96 -17.09 -4.05
C ALA A 11 -11.93 -16.66 -5.53
N ILE A 12 -12.05 -17.64 -6.44
CA ILE A 12 -12.22 -17.44 -7.87
C ILE A 12 -13.57 -16.79 -8.19
N GLU A 13 -14.72 -17.26 -7.71
CA GLU A 13 -16.02 -16.67 -8.05
C GLU A 13 -16.14 -15.18 -7.66
N LEU A 14 -15.50 -14.77 -6.56
CA LEU A 14 -15.52 -13.36 -6.12
C LEU A 14 -14.56 -12.45 -6.93
N PHE A 15 -13.61 -13.02 -7.69
CA PHE A 15 -12.57 -12.30 -8.45
C PHE A 15 -12.74 -12.48 -9.97
N GLU A 16 -12.82 -13.73 -10.46
CA GLU A 16 -12.86 -14.09 -11.88
C GLU A 16 -14.08 -13.56 -12.63
N HIS A 17 -15.24 -13.41 -11.99
CA HIS A 17 -16.47 -13.04 -12.71
C HIS A 17 -16.46 -11.61 -13.31
N ARG A 18 -15.48 -10.78 -12.93
CA ARG A 18 -15.15 -9.49 -13.59
C ARG A 18 -13.91 -9.60 -14.48
N ASP A 19 -12.89 -10.35 -14.07
CA ASP A 19 -11.64 -10.50 -14.85
C ASP A 19 -11.87 -11.20 -16.21
N ILE A 20 -12.82 -12.14 -16.31
CA ILE A 20 -13.15 -12.92 -17.53
C ILE A 20 -13.61 -12.04 -18.72
N ILE A 21 -14.18 -10.85 -18.47
CA ILE A 21 -14.74 -9.96 -19.50
C ILE A 21 -13.86 -8.74 -19.82
N GLY A 22 -12.67 -8.64 -19.22
CA GLY A 22 -11.75 -7.52 -19.47
C GLY A 22 -12.30 -6.16 -19.02
N MET A 23 -13.27 -6.15 -18.10
CA MET A 23 -13.81 -4.94 -17.50
C MET A 23 -13.03 -4.62 -16.22
N GLY A 24 -12.37 -3.46 -16.18
CA GLY A 24 -11.64 -3.03 -15.00
C GLY A 24 -12.53 -2.93 -13.75
N ARG A 25 -11.91 -2.92 -12.58
CA ARG A 25 -12.60 -2.81 -11.30
C ARG A 25 -13.14 -1.40 -11.12
N ASP A 26 -14.45 -1.27 -11.12
CA ASP A 26 -15.13 -0.14 -10.49
C ASP A 26 -15.13 -0.36 -8.97
N PHE A 27 -14.73 0.66 -8.21
CA PHE A 27 -14.84 0.68 -6.74
C PHE A 27 -16.28 0.36 -6.32
N LYS A 28 -16.46 -0.59 -5.38
CA LYS A 28 -17.79 -0.94 -4.91
C LYS A 28 -18.30 0.16 -3.99
N MET A 29 -19.14 1.05 -4.52
CA MET A 29 -19.91 2.06 -3.81
C MET A 29 -19.17 2.59 -2.57
N ILE A 30 -18.29 3.56 -2.79
CA ILE A 30 -17.83 4.46 -1.74
C ILE A 30 -19.04 4.84 -0.89
N GLU A 31 -19.00 4.50 0.40
CA GLU A 31 -20.10 4.75 1.32
C GLU A 31 -20.38 6.26 1.41
N GLU A 32 -21.53 6.65 1.96
CA GLU A 32 -21.97 8.05 2.00
C GLU A 32 -20.94 9.00 2.65
N ASP A 33 -20.03 8.45 3.48
CA ASP A 33 -18.92 9.12 4.17
C ASP A 33 -17.57 9.16 3.40
N MET A 34 -17.53 8.77 2.12
CA MET A 34 -16.35 8.85 1.23
C MET A 34 -15.12 7.99 1.62
N ALA A 35 -15.29 6.97 2.46
CA ALA A 35 -14.22 6.04 2.86
C ALA A 35 -14.02 4.87 1.88
N LEU A 36 -12.80 4.34 1.83
CA LEU A 36 -12.45 3.14 1.06
C LEU A 36 -12.87 1.87 1.80
N THR A 37 -13.56 0.95 1.12
CA THR A 37 -14.01 -0.31 1.73
C THR A 37 -12.82 -1.24 2.05
N ASP A 38 -12.93 -2.07 3.09
CA ASP A 38 -11.91 -3.07 3.42
C ASP A 38 -11.59 -4.03 2.23
N PRO A 39 -12.57 -4.51 1.44
CA PRO A 39 -12.31 -5.27 0.22
C PRO A 39 -11.55 -4.49 -0.86
N ASP A 40 -11.89 -3.22 -1.12
CA ASP A 40 -11.20 -2.40 -2.14
C ASP A 40 -9.77 -2.06 -1.69
N TYR A 41 -9.55 -1.77 -0.40
CA TYR A 41 -8.21 -1.61 0.16
C TYR A 41 -7.39 -2.89 0.08
N ALA A 42 -7.97 -4.04 0.44
CA ALA A 42 -7.31 -5.34 0.27
C ALA A 42 -6.96 -5.59 -1.20
N GLY A 43 -7.84 -5.22 -2.13
CA GLY A 43 -7.59 -5.29 -3.58
C GLY A 43 -6.46 -4.38 -4.05
N ILE A 44 -6.35 -3.15 -3.55
CA ILE A 44 -5.24 -2.24 -3.88
C ILE A 44 -3.90 -2.81 -3.37
N ILE A 45 -3.87 -3.30 -2.12
CA ILE A 45 -2.69 -3.92 -1.51
C ILE A 45 -2.27 -5.20 -2.26
N ASP A 46 -3.24 -6.02 -2.69
CA ASP A 46 -3.00 -7.22 -3.51
C ASP A 46 -2.33 -6.88 -4.86
N VAL A 47 -2.79 -5.84 -5.55
CA VAL A 47 -2.17 -5.37 -6.80
C VAL A 47 -0.73 -4.91 -6.58
N ILE A 48 -0.48 -4.05 -5.59
CA ILE A 48 0.87 -3.56 -5.28
C ILE A 48 1.79 -4.75 -4.92
N TYR A 49 1.29 -5.70 -4.13
CA TYR A 49 2.02 -6.89 -3.72
C TYR A 49 2.38 -7.81 -4.90
N ARG A 50 1.41 -8.16 -5.75
CA ARG A 50 1.63 -9.00 -6.94
C ARG A 50 2.56 -8.33 -7.95
N TYR A 51 2.43 -7.02 -8.14
CA TYR A 51 3.36 -6.27 -8.99
C TYR A 51 4.78 -6.28 -8.39
N GLY A 52 4.92 -6.13 -7.08
CA GLY A 52 6.19 -6.28 -6.37
C GLY A 52 6.84 -7.67 -6.55
N ILE A 53 6.04 -8.75 -6.54
CA ILE A 53 6.52 -10.10 -6.90
C ILE A 53 7.02 -10.13 -8.35
N GLN A 54 6.33 -9.47 -9.29
CA GLN A 54 6.78 -9.43 -10.68
C GLN A 54 8.09 -8.64 -10.83
N MET A 55 8.26 -7.53 -10.11
CA MET A 55 9.52 -6.79 -10.05
C MET A 55 10.66 -7.65 -9.49
N SER A 56 10.40 -8.44 -8.44
CA SER A 56 11.42 -9.34 -7.86
C SER A 56 11.77 -10.54 -8.76
N ARG A 57 10.88 -10.91 -9.69
CA ARG A 57 11.14 -11.96 -10.71
C ARG A 57 11.85 -11.45 -11.95
N THR A 58 11.72 -10.16 -12.25
CA THR A 58 12.25 -9.51 -13.44
C THR A 58 13.01 -8.25 -13.05
N VAL A 59 14.08 -8.42 -12.27
CA VAL A 59 14.77 -7.31 -11.57
C VAL A 59 15.46 -6.32 -12.52
N GLU A 60 15.96 -6.76 -13.68
CA GLU A 60 16.83 -5.96 -14.55
C GLU A 60 16.26 -4.60 -14.98
N PRO A 61 14.98 -4.45 -15.40
CA PRO A 61 14.42 -3.16 -15.80
C PRO A 61 14.23 -2.19 -14.63
N TYR A 62 14.15 -2.68 -13.39
CA TYR A 62 13.86 -1.88 -12.20
C TYR A 62 15.10 -1.56 -11.36
N PHE A 63 16.17 -2.35 -11.47
CA PHE A 63 17.35 -2.22 -10.61
C PHE A 63 18.05 -0.86 -10.69
N ASN A 64 18.07 -0.23 -11.88
CA ASN A 64 18.68 1.09 -12.06
C ASN A 64 17.69 2.26 -11.90
N LEU A 65 16.42 1.99 -11.58
CA LEU A 65 15.41 3.03 -11.42
C LEU A 65 15.43 3.65 -10.02
N ASP A 66 15.28 4.97 -9.95
CA ASP A 66 15.05 5.68 -8.71
C ASP A 66 13.56 5.65 -8.30
N GLU A 67 13.25 6.27 -7.16
CA GLU A 67 11.95 6.25 -6.49
C GLU A 67 10.78 6.67 -7.40
N GLU A 68 10.96 7.73 -8.20
CA GLU A 68 9.92 8.27 -9.06
C GLU A 68 9.56 7.34 -10.24
N PRO A 69 10.51 6.84 -11.06
CA PRO A 69 10.20 5.81 -12.05
C PRO A 69 9.61 4.52 -11.46
N LEU A 70 10.10 4.05 -10.30
CA LEU A 70 9.55 2.85 -9.65
C LEU A 70 8.08 3.07 -9.24
N ARG A 71 7.77 4.22 -8.66
CA ARG A 71 6.41 4.66 -8.30
C ARG A 71 5.47 4.72 -9.51
N PHE A 72 5.92 5.21 -10.67
CA PHE A 72 5.13 5.18 -11.90
C PHE A 72 4.75 3.75 -12.33
N THR A 73 5.63 2.76 -12.13
CA THR A 73 5.31 1.36 -12.49
C THR A 73 4.16 0.78 -11.65
N ILE A 74 4.14 1.06 -10.35
CA ILE A 74 3.05 0.67 -9.44
C ILE A 74 1.75 1.38 -9.81
N LEU A 75 1.79 2.69 -10.07
CA LEU A 75 0.60 3.44 -10.46
C LEU A 75 0.02 2.92 -11.78
N ASN A 76 0.85 2.61 -12.77
CA ASN A 76 0.39 2.05 -14.04
C ASN A 76 -0.30 0.69 -13.84
N ALA A 77 0.21 -0.16 -12.92
CA ALA A 77 -0.46 -1.42 -12.57
C ALA A 77 -1.83 -1.21 -11.92
N LEU A 78 -1.96 -0.21 -11.03
CA LEU A 78 -3.25 0.18 -10.44
C LEU A 78 -4.22 0.71 -11.50
N ASN A 79 -3.75 1.61 -12.40
CA ASN A 79 -4.56 2.21 -13.48
C ASN A 79 -5.06 1.19 -14.51
N VAL A 80 -4.37 0.08 -14.71
CA VAL A 80 -4.82 -1.03 -15.57
C VAL A 80 -5.95 -1.83 -14.90
N ILE A 81 -5.95 -1.93 -13.58
CA ILE A 81 -6.87 -2.79 -12.83
C ILE A 81 -8.10 -2.04 -12.33
N TYR A 82 -8.00 -0.74 -12.02
CA TYR A 82 -9.12 0.07 -11.53
C TYR A 82 -9.53 1.13 -12.55
N ASN A 83 -10.79 1.08 -12.98
CA ASN A 83 -11.37 2.11 -13.84
C ASN A 83 -11.48 3.43 -13.06
N GLY A 84 -11.35 4.56 -13.76
CA GLY A 84 -11.59 5.88 -13.16
C GLY A 84 -10.43 6.46 -12.33
N LEU A 85 -9.32 5.75 -12.15
CA LEU A 85 -8.07 6.37 -11.64
C LEU A 85 -7.49 7.41 -12.63
N GLY A 86 -7.80 7.27 -13.92
CA GLY A 86 -7.33 8.13 -15.00
C GLY A 86 -8.03 9.49 -15.07
N GLY A 87 -7.64 10.41 -14.19
CA GLY A 87 -8.22 11.76 -14.07
C GLY A 87 -7.20 12.87 -13.80
N GLY A 88 -6.15 12.98 -14.61
CA GLY A 88 -5.34 14.21 -14.77
C GLY A 88 -4.27 14.54 -13.71
N GLU A 89 -4.54 14.34 -12.41
CA GLU A 89 -3.67 14.86 -11.32
C GLU A 89 -3.37 13.84 -10.19
N THR A 90 -3.06 12.59 -10.53
CA THR A 90 -2.58 11.58 -9.55
C THR A 90 -1.20 11.89 -8.98
N PHE A 91 -0.46 12.82 -9.60
CA PHE A 91 0.70 13.48 -9.03
C PHE A 91 0.41 14.98 -8.93
N ASN A 92 0.41 15.52 -7.71
CA ASN A 92 0.60 16.95 -7.55
C ASN A 92 1.95 17.32 -8.20
N LYS A 93 1.93 18.07 -9.30
CA LYS A 93 3.13 18.60 -9.98
C LYS A 93 4.02 19.45 -9.06
N GLU A 94 3.52 19.83 -7.89
CA GLU A 94 4.22 20.52 -6.81
C GLU A 94 4.81 19.57 -5.72
N GLY A 95 4.89 18.27 -5.97
CA GLY A 95 5.74 17.32 -5.22
C GLY A 95 5.27 16.97 -3.80
N LYS A 96 4.00 16.59 -3.60
CA LYS A 96 3.40 16.38 -2.26
C LYS A 96 2.57 15.09 -2.06
N SER A 97 2.71 14.07 -2.90
CA SER A 97 2.27 12.68 -2.59
C SER A 97 2.82 11.71 -3.64
N ASP A 98 3.05 10.46 -3.24
CA ASP A 98 3.59 9.45 -4.15
C ASP A 98 2.52 8.64 -4.90
N ILE A 99 1.52 8.10 -4.22
CA ILE A 99 0.36 7.51 -4.87
C ILE A 99 -0.89 7.99 -4.14
N CYS A 100 -1.81 8.65 -4.85
CA CYS A 100 -3.06 9.14 -4.27
C CYS A 100 -4.23 8.78 -5.19
N ILE A 101 -5.08 7.85 -4.73
CA ILE A 101 -6.31 7.52 -5.43
C ILE A 101 -7.40 8.46 -4.91
N ARG A 102 -8.09 9.13 -5.84
CA ARG A 102 -9.20 10.04 -5.56
C ARG A 102 -10.47 9.56 -6.26
N VAL A 103 -11.61 9.88 -5.65
CA VAL A 103 -12.89 9.89 -6.35
C VAL A 103 -13.60 11.21 -6.04
N LYS A 104 -14.00 11.91 -7.11
CA LYS A 104 -14.31 13.35 -7.06
C LYS A 104 -13.13 14.09 -6.42
N ASP A 105 -13.39 14.93 -5.42
CA ASP A 105 -12.39 15.77 -4.75
C ASP A 105 -11.81 15.15 -3.47
N ILE A 106 -12.12 13.89 -3.15
CA ILE A 106 -11.68 13.21 -1.92
C ILE A 106 -10.64 12.13 -2.20
N ASN A 107 -9.56 12.14 -1.43
CA ASN A 107 -8.57 11.06 -1.37
C ASN A 107 -9.23 9.85 -0.68
N ILE A 108 -9.20 8.69 -1.33
CA ILE A 108 -9.69 7.43 -0.74
C ILE A 108 -8.56 6.45 -0.43
N PHE A 109 -7.37 6.67 -0.98
CA PHE A 109 -6.15 5.95 -0.61
C PHE A 109 -4.93 6.83 -0.84
N VAL A 110 -4.02 6.84 0.13
CA VAL A 110 -2.73 7.51 0.04
C VAL A 110 -1.62 6.51 0.35
N ALA A 111 -0.58 6.48 -0.48
CA ALA A 111 0.63 5.75 -0.20
C ALA A 111 1.89 6.56 -0.49
N GLU A 112 2.91 6.33 0.33
CA GLU A 112 4.27 6.85 0.14
C GLU A 112 5.18 5.78 -0.45
N CYS A 113 6.08 6.14 -1.35
CA CYS A 113 7.08 5.26 -1.93
C CYS A 113 8.47 5.63 -1.40
N LYS A 114 9.28 4.68 -0.92
CA LYS A 114 10.67 4.97 -0.52
C LYS A 114 11.65 3.91 -1.01
N VAL A 115 12.76 4.33 -1.63
CA VAL A 115 13.90 3.43 -1.90
C VAL A 115 14.68 3.20 -0.61
N LEU A 116 14.78 1.95 -0.17
CA LEU A 116 15.56 1.57 1.03
C LEU A 116 17.06 1.56 0.72
N HIS A 117 17.67 2.73 0.89
CA HIS A 117 19.10 2.95 0.72
C HIS A 117 19.83 3.23 2.05
N ARG A 118 19.08 3.59 3.11
CA ARG A 118 19.55 3.72 4.49
C ARG A 118 18.43 3.37 5.47
N PRO A 119 18.74 3.06 6.75
CA PRO A 119 17.73 2.94 7.81
C PRO A 119 16.71 4.09 7.87
N GLY A 120 17.19 5.33 7.73
CA GLY A 120 16.36 6.55 7.76
C GLY A 120 15.29 6.65 6.67
N SER A 121 15.42 5.91 5.57
CA SER A 121 14.45 5.96 4.46
C SER A 121 13.04 5.56 4.88
N ILE A 122 12.90 4.70 5.91
CA ILE A 122 11.60 4.32 6.46
C ILE A 122 11.01 5.43 7.31
N ASP A 123 11.81 6.07 8.17
CA ASP A 123 11.35 7.15 9.04
C ASP A 123 10.88 8.35 8.20
N GLU A 124 11.66 8.71 7.17
CA GLU A 124 11.33 9.79 6.23
C GLU A 124 10.00 9.53 5.52
N GLY A 125 9.77 8.28 5.06
CA GLY A 125 8.50 7.88 4.44
C GLY A 125 7.32 7.90 5.42
N LEU A 126 7.51 7.47 6.67
CA LEU A 126 6.47 7.52 7.72
C LEU A 126 6.14 8.96 8.13
N GLU A 127 7.13 9.83 8.25
CA GLU A 127 6.94 11.27 8.51
C GLU A 127 6.18 11.96 7.37
N GLN A 128 6.54 11.66 6.11
CA GLN A 128 5.84 12.21 4.94
C GLN A 128 4.40 11.71 4.87
N LEU A 129 4.20 10.39 4.92
CA LEU A 129 2.88 9.78 4.85
C LEU A 129 1.98 10.27 6.00
N LEU A 130 2.35 9.98 7.24
CA LEU A 130 1.46 10.07 8.40
C LEU A 130 1.35 11.49 8.98
N LEU A 131 2.34 12.36 8.77
CA LEU A 131 2.35 13.71 9.37
C LEU A 131 2.20 14.83 8.34
N LYS A 132 2.28 14.55 7.03
CA LYS A 132 2.16 15.58 5.97
C LYS A 132 1.08 15.28 4.94
N TYR A 133 0.83 14.02 4.59
CA TYR A 133 -0.06 13.64 3.48
C TYR A 133 -1.40 13.06 3.92
N THR A 134 -1.44 12.29 5.01
CA THR A 134 -2.68 11.82 5.65
C THR A 134 -3.51 13.00 6.15
N THR A 135 -4.77 13.07 5.73
CA THR A 135 -5.79 14.03 6.19
C THR A 135 -6.74 13.37 7.19
N THR A 136 -7.61 14.14 7.85
CA THR A 136 -8.61 13.60 8.82
C THR A 136 -9.68 12.69 8.23
N TYR A 137 -9.70 12.51 6.90
CA TYR A 137 -10.60 11.62 6.17
C TYR A 137 -9.93 10.30 5.76
N ASP A 138 -8.59 10.25 5.72
CA ASP A 138 -7.85 9.07 5.31
C ASP A 138 -7.78 8.05 6.46
N ASP A 139 -8.45 6.90 6.32
CA ASP A 139 -8.45 5.83 7.33
C ASP A 139 -7.57 4.62 6.95
N LYS A 140 -7.09 4.57 5.70
CA LYS A 140 -6.31 3.46 5.13
C LYS A 140 -5.17 3.98 4.23
N VAL A 141 -3.93 3.70 4.62
CA VAL A 141 -2.72 4.18 3.93
C VAL A 141 -1.67 3.08 3.75
N ALA A 142 -0.67 3.30 2.89
CA ALA A 142 0.44 2.37 2.71
C ALA A 142 1.82 3.04 2.58
N LEU A 143 2.86 2.34 3.02
CA LEU A 143 4.25 2.68 2.74
C LEU A 143 4.87 1.58 1.87
N ILE A 144 5.29 1.93 0.65
CA ILE A 144 5.85 1.02 -0.34
C ILE A 144 7.37 1.20 -0.34
N VAL A 145 8.09 0.17 0.10
CA VAL A 145 9.53 0.21 0.33
C VAL A 145 10.24 -0.60 -0.76
N PHE A 146 10.97 0.08 -1.65
CA PHE A 146 11.78 -0.57 -2.68
C PHE A 146 13.14 -0.95 -2.13
N ASN A 147 13.30 -2.23 -1.77
CA ASN A 147 14.54 -2.79 -1.23
C ASN A 147 15.46 -3.28 -2.35
N LYS A 148 16.56 -2.56 -2.57
CA LYS A 148 17.53 -2.85 -3.65
C LYS A 148 18.82 -3.53 -3.18
N ASN A 149 19.07 -3.60 -1.86
CA ASN A 149 20.42 -3.87 -1.32
C ASN A 149 20.53 -4.88 -0.14
N TYR A 150 19.48 -5.10 0.67
CA TYR A 150 19.66 -5.46 2.09
C TYR A 150 19.46 -6.94 2.52
N ASP A 151 19.28 -7.92 1.63
CA ASP A 151 18.42 -9.11 1.85
C ASP A 151 16.94 -8.73 2.09
N SER A 152 16.02 -9.66 1.83
CA SER A 152 14.57 -9.45 2.01
C SER A 152 14.11 -9.64 3.46
N SER A 153 14.71 -10.57 4.21
CA SER A 153 14.34 -10.83 5.62
C SER A 153 14.84 -9.75 6.58
N VAL A 154 16.04 -9.23 6.32
CA VAL A 154 16.61 -8.10 7.06
C VAL A 154 15.82 -6.83 6.77
N ALA A 155 15.46 -6.56 5.51
CA ALA A 155 14.71 -5.37 5.14
C ALA A 155 13.30 -5.31 5.75
N VAL A 156 12.54 -6.41 5.78
CA VAL A 156 11.22 -6.40 6.46
C VAL A 156 11.35 -6.25 7.97
N ARG A 157 12.31 -6.91 8.61
CA ARG A 157 12.57 -6.72 10.05
C ARG A 157 12.98 -5.28 10.35
N HIS A 158 13.77 -4.67 9.47
CA HIS A 158 14.15 -3.27 9.62
C HIS A 158 12.95 -2.32 9.46
N ALA A 159 12.10 -2.54 8.46
CA ALA A 159 10.85 -1.79 8.31
C ALA A 159 9.94 -1.93 9.53
N GLU A 160 9.85 -3.13 10.12
CA GLU A 160 9.13 -3.39 11.37
C GLU A 160 9.74 -2.61 12.56
N GLU A 161 11.05 -2.71 12.78
CA GLU A 161 11.77 -2.01 13.84
C GLU A 161 11.59 -0.48 13.76
N ARG A 162 11.71 0.11 12.55
CA ARG A 162 11.51 1.55 12.34
C ARG A 162 10.05 1.97 12.52
N THR A 163 9.10 1.21 11.99
CA THR A 163 7.66 1.52 12.11
C THR A 163 7.19 1.43 13.58
N ASP A 164 7.59 0.38 14.30
CA ASP A 164 7.33 0.23 15.73
C ASP A 164 7.98 1.36 16.55
N LYS A 165 9.14 1.89 16.12
CA LYS A 165 9.81 3.02 16.78
C LYS A 165 9.07 4.33 16.50
N PHE A 166 8.70 4.60 15.25
CA PHE A 166 7.98 5.80 14.85
C PHE A 166 6.68 5.98 15.66
N PHE A 167 5.89 4.91 15.83
CA PHE A 167 4.67 4.98 16.63
C PHE A 167 4.96 5.30 18.11
N LYS A 168 6.02 4.72 18.70
CA LYS A 168 6.42 5.00 20.09
C LYS A 168 6.89 6.45 20.27
N ASP A 169 7.74 6.94 19.37
CA ASP A 169 8.26 8.31 19.40
C ASP A 169 7.12 9.35 19.30
N ASN A 170 6.14 9.10 18.40
CA ASN A 170 4.97 9.95 18.20
C ASN A 170 3.82 9.69 19.19
N LYS A 171 4.02 8.78 20.17
CA LYS A 171 3.04 8.43 21.21
C LYS A 171 1.68 7.97 20.61
N LEU A 172 1.73 7.19 19.54
CA LEU A 172 0.57 6.54 18.93
C LEU A 172 0.47 5.11 19.47
N THR A 173 -0.71 4.69 19.91
CA THR A 173 -0.95 3.26 20.16
C THR A 173 -1.00 2.52 18.83
N PHE A 174 -0.51 1.28 18.80
CA PHE A 174 -0.53 0.45 17.61
C PHE A 174 -0.64 -1.04 17.94
N LYS A 175 -1.21 -1.80 17.01
CA LYS A 175 -1.29 -3.26 17.05
C LYS A 175 -0.99 -3.83 15.68
N LYS A 176 0.02 -4.70 15.60
CA LYS A 176 0.25 -5.55 14.42
C LYS A 176 -0.82 -6.62 14.34
N PHE A 177 -1.30 -6.88 13.13
CA PHE A 177 -2.21 -8.00 12.86
C PHE A 177 -1.81 -8.70 11.56
N PRO A 178 -2.02 -10.03 11.47
CA PRO A 178 -1.70 -10.76 10.25
C PRO A 178 -2.63 -10.30 9.12
N LEU A 179 -2.09 -10.28 7.90
CA LEU A 179 -2.92 -10.33 6.71
C LEU A 179 -3.61 -11.70 6.70
N GLU A 180 -4.93 -11.73 6.45
CA GLU A 180 -5.72 -12.97 6.60
C GLU A 180 -5.29 -14.08 5.64
N VAL A 181 -4.63 -13.71 4.54
CA VAL A 181 -3.99 -14.63 3.59
C VAL A 181 -2.51 -14.80 3.96
N GLN A 182 -2.07 -16.05 4.13
CA GLN A 182 -0.71 -16.39 4.59
C GLN A 182 0.40 -16.05 3.57
N ASP A 183 0.04 -15.65 2.35
CA ASP A 183 0.97 -15.50 1.23
C ASP A 183 1.64 -14.11 1.11
N TYR A 184 1.23 -13.12 1.91
CA TYR A 184 1.78 -11.75 1.86
C TYR A 184 3.15 -11.61 2.53
N LYS A 185 4.16 -12.28 1.97
CA LYS A 185 5.54 -12.23 2.47
C LYS A 185 6.10 -10.80 2.39
N TYR A 186 6.95 -10.43 3.36
CA TYR A 186 7.59 -9.10 3.44
C TYR A 186 6.62 -7.90 3.55
N THR A 187 5.39 -8.14 4.00
CA THR A 187 4.38 -7.11 4.25
C THR A 187 3.98 -7.08 5.72
N LEU A 188 3.80 -5.88 6.28
CA LEU A 188 3.39 -5.64 7.66
C LEU A 188 2.08 -4.85 7.66
N ARG A 189 1.14 -5.16 8.56
CA ARG A 189 -0.08 -4.37 8.73
C ARG A 189 -0.31 -4.00 10.19
N TYR A 190 -0.70 -2.74 10.39
CA TYR A 190 -0.87 -2.09 11.67
C TYR A 190 -2.23 -1.39 11.74
N ASN A 191 -2.95 -1.57 12.85
CA ASN A 191 -3.96 -0.61 13.29
C ASN A 191 -3.27 0.34 14.27
N THR A 192 -3.44 1.64 14.09
CA THR A 192 -2.88 2.68 14.98
C THR A 192 -3.88 3.79 15.22
N GLU A 193 -3.69 4.59 16.28
CA GLU A 193 -4.38 5.87 16.43
C GLU A 193 -4.12 6.77 15.21
N HIS A 194 -5.17 7.38 14.67
CA HIS A 194 -5.00 8.31 13.56
C HIS A 194 -4.22 9.56 14.02
N PRO A 195 -3.15 9.96 13.32
CA PRO A 195 -2.16 10.93 13.82
C PRO A 195 -2.74 12.33 14.07
N LEU A 196 -3.77 12.72 13.33
CA LEU A 196 -4.48 14.00 13.50
C LEU A 196 -5.74 13.91 14.39
N ASP A 197 -6.20 12.69 14.71
CA ASP A 197 -7.44 12.47 15.48
C ASP A 197 -7.38 11.12 16.21
N LYS A 198 -6.88 11.14 17.44
CA LYS A 198 -6.69 9.94 18.27
C LYS A 198 -7.98 9.20 18.63
N SER A 199 -9.16 9.73 18.29
CA SER A 199 -10.42 8.99 18.44
C SER A 199 -10.66 8.00 17.30
N LYS A 200 -10.01 8.19 16.15
CA LYS A 200 -10.10 7.32 14.97
C LYS A 200 -8.97 6.31 14.92
N THR A 201 -9.21 5.20 14.23
CA THR A 201 -8.17 4.22 13.84
C THR A 201 -7.71 4.51 12.41
N LEU A 202 -6.42 4.38 12.18
CA LEU A 202 -5.78 4.37 10.87
C LEU A 202 -5.20 2.97 10.61
N ILE A 203 -5.42 2.42 9.42
CA ILE A 203 -4.75 1.21 8.94
C ILE A 203 -3.51 1.61 8.12
N LEU A 204 -2.32 1.19 8.55
CA LEU A 204 -1.09 1.28 7.77
C LEU A 204 -0.68 -0.12 7.28
N THR A 205 -0.43 -0.25 5.98
CA THR A 205 0.27 -1.41 5.41
C THR A 205 1.66 -0.99 4.90
N VAL A 206 2.72 -1.63 5.40
CA VAL A 206 4.09 -1.43 4.91
C VAL A 206 4.48 -2.62 4.04
N LEU A 207 4.72 -2.40 2.75
CA LEU A 207 5.13 -3.45 1.80
C LEU A 207 6.61 -3.30 1.46
N VAL A 208 7.42 -4.35 1.62
CA VAL A 208 8.82 -4.36 1.16
C VAL A 208 8.93 -5.12 -0.16
N ILE A 209 9.06 -4.37 -1.26
CA ILE A 209 9.26 -4.88 -2.61
C ILE A 209 10.76 -5.08 -2.85
N ASN A 210 11.16 -6.32 -3.11
CA ASN A 210 12.58 -6.68 -3.23
C ASN A 210 13.02 -6.64 -4.69
N ILE A 211 13.98 -5.76 -5.00
CA ILE A 211 14.53 -5.49 -6.33
C ILE A 211 16.06 -5.65 -6.25
N GLN A 212 16.48 -6.82 -5.76
CA GLN A 212 17.88 -7.18 -5.53
C GLN A 212 18.37 -8.04 -6.70
N LYS A 213 19.60 -7.81 -7.15
CA LYS A 213 20.29 -8.69 -8.12
C LYS A 213 20.86 -9.93 -7.43
#